data_AF-A0A9E1QSF0-F1
#
_entry.id   AF-A0A9E1QSF0-F1
#
_cell.length_a   1.000
_cell.length_b   1.000
_cell.length_c   1.000
_cell.angle_alpha   90.00
_cell.angle_beta   90.00
_cell.angle_gamma   90.00
#
_symmetry.space_group_name_H-M   'P 1'
#
loop_
_entity.id
_entity.type
_entity.pdbx_description
1 polymer ?
#
loop_
_entity_poly.entity_id
_entity_poly.type
_entity_poly.pdbx_seq_one_letter_code
_entity_poly.pdbx_strand_id
1 'polypeptide(L)'
;MAFGDIESLDEVKKSYAYAKRDAEFAIQKLGQAGLNVSIARCFSFVGRYLPKDQHFAIGNFIADGIAGRNIEVKTSKKVYRSYMYADDLVLWLMTIADNSNPQCPVYNVASDKEVEIKELADIVANIFNVRIKSSENSSKHVDRYIPSVGKANNELGLRNSYKLKQSILMSIKSEVKVFTTSKIWKKFD
;
A
#
# COMPACT_ATOMS: atom_id res chain seq x y z
N MET A 1 13.94 16.74 -13.57
CA MET A 1 12.80 16.19 -12.80
C MET A 1 12.45 17.22 -11.74
N ALA A 2 11.22 17.73 -11.71
CA ALA A 2 10.79 18.63 -10.64
C ALA A 2 10.66 17.79 -9.35
N PHE A 3 11.48 18.11 -8.35
CA PHE A 3 11.36 17.52 -7.02
C PHE A 3 10.06 18.00 -6.39
N GLY A 4 9.42 17.13 -5.59
CA GLY A 4 8.46 17.64 -4.60
C GLY A 4 9.20 18.55 -3.65
N ASP A 5 8.58 19.66 -3.24
CA ASP A 5 9.15 20.56 -2.25
C ASP A 5 9.35 19.80 -0.92
N ILE A 6 10.62 19.56 -0.56
CA ILE A 6 11.03 18.88 0.67
C ILE A 6 11.35 19.85 1.79
N GLU A 7 11.27 21.17 1.55
CA GLU A 7 11.57 22.18 2.57
C GLU A 7 10.54 22.16 3.71
N SER A 8 9.31 21.75 3.39
CA SER A 8 8.19 21.62 4.34
C SER A 8 8.18 20.31 5.15
N LEU A 9 9.12 19.38 4.91
CA LEU A 9 9.21 18.12 5.64
C LEU A 9 9.94 18.29 6.98
N ASP A 10 9.51 17.55 8.00
CA ASP A 10 10.28 17.44 9.24
C ASP A 10 11.66 16.80 8.99
N GLU A 11 12.63 17.09 9.87
CA GLU A 11 14.03 16.68 9.70
C GLU A 11 14.21 15.17 9.51
N VAL A 12 13.41 14.34 10.17
CA VAL A 12 13.50 12.87 10.04
C VAL A 12 13.03 12.43 8.65
N LYS A 13 11.87 12.93 8.19
CA LYS A 13 11.38 12.62 6.84
C LYS A 13 12.30 13.18 5.75
N LYS A 14 12.85 14.36 5.96
CA LYS A 14 13.78 15.01 5.03
C LYS A 14 15.08 14.22 4.90
N SER A 15 15.68 13.81 6.02
CA SER A 15 16.86 12.94 6.04
C SER A 15 16.60 11.59 5.35
N TYR A 16 15.45 10.95 5.64
CA TYR A 16 15.04 9.73 4.97
C TYR A 16 14.88 9.91 3.44
N ALA A 17 14.26 11.01 3.01
CA ALA A 17 14.10 11.32 1.58
C ALA A 17 15.46 11.48 0.88
N TYR A 18 16.41 12.18 1.49
CA TYR A 18 17.77 12.30 0.96
C TYR A 18 18.48 10.95 0.89
N ALA A 19 18.43 10.13 1.95
CA ALA A 19 19.04 8.82 1.96
C ALA A 19 18.50 7.90 0.86
N LYS A 20 17.18 7.88 0.64
CA LYS A 20 16.56 7.09 -0.45
C LYS A 20 16.97 7.59 -1.84
N ARG A 21 17.08 8.90 -2.04
CA ARG A 21 17.57 9.49 -3.28
C ARG A 21 19.03 9.12 -3.55
N ASP A 22 19.88 9.25 -2.53
CA ASP A 22 21.31 8.98 -2.67
C ASP A 22 21.56 7.48 -2.94
N ALA A 23 20.71 6.60 -2.40
CA ALA A 23 20.70 5.18 -2.76
C ALA A 23 20.35 4.94 -4.24
N GLU A 24 19.36 5.64 -4.81
CA GLU A 24 19.06 5.55 -6.24
C GLU A 24 20.27 5.96 -7.10
N PHE A 25 20.96 7.04 -6.72
CA PHE A 25 22.16 7.48 -7.42
C PHE A 25 23.30 6.46 -7.34
N ALA A 26 23.49 5.83 -6.18
CA ALA A 26 24.47 4.76 -6.02
C ALA A 26 24.14 3.54 -6.91
N ILE A 27 22.87 3.13 -7.00
CA ILE A 27 22.44 2.03 -7.87
C ILE A 27 22.66 2.38 -9.34
N GLN A 28 22.37 3.62 -9.76
CA GLN A 28 22.63 4.07 -11.13
C GLN A 28 24.13 4.01 -11.50
N LYS A 29 25.03 4.34 -10.56
CA LYS A 29 26.48 4.19 -10.78
C LYS A 29 26.90 2.74 -10.97
N LEU A 30 26.28 1.80 -10.25
CA LEU A 30 26.51 0.37 -10.47
C LEU A 30 26.09 -0.06 -11.88
N GLY A 31 24.97 0.48 -12.37
CA GLY A 31 24.56 0.30 -13.77
C GLY A 31 25.58 0.83 -14.77
N GLN A 32 26.11 2.04 -14.55
CA GLN A 32 27.18 2.62 -15.38
C GLN A 32 28.48 1.79 -15.35
N ALA A 33 28.73 1.06 -14.26
CA ALA A 33 29.84 0.11 -14.15
C ALA A 33 29.56 -1.24 -14.83
N GLY A 34 28.42 -1.40 -15.52
CA GLY A 34 28.07 -2.58 -16.31
C GLY A 34 27.22 -3.63 -15.59
N LEU A 35 26.78 -3.37 -14.35
CA LEU A 35 25.91 -4.30 -13.64
C LEU A 35 24.45 -4.16 -14.10
N ASN A 36 23.75 -5.29 -14.18
CA ASN A 36 22.31 -5.29 -14.41
C ASN A 36 21.61 -4.86 -13.11
N VAL A 37 21.01 -3.67 -13.13
CA VAL A 37 20.34 -3.08 -11.98
C VAL A 37 18.99 -2.51 -12.39
N SER A 38 18.09 -2.36 -11.45
CA SER A 38 16.81 -1.68 -11.63
C SER A 38 16.39 -1.03 -10.32
N ILE A 39 15.51 -0.04 -10.38
CA ILE A 39 14.99 0.65 -9.19
C ILE A 39 13.48 0.47 -9.14
N ALA A 40 13.01 -0.20 -8.09
CA ALA A 40 11.61 -0.28 -7.74
C ALA A 40 11.25 0.79 -6.69
N ARG A 41 10.42 1.76 -7.08
CA ARG A 41 9.85 2.76 -6.18
C ARG A 41 8.55 2.23 -5.60
N CYS A 42 8.63 1.74 -4.37
CA CYS A 42 7.55 1.08 -3.66
C CYS A 42 6.60 2.09 -2.98
N PHE A 43 5.28 1.87 -3.11
CA PHE A 43 4.23 2.70 -2.51
C PHE A 43 3.55 1.97 -1.33
N SER A 44 2.24 2.10 -1.17
CA SER A 44 1.50 1.49 -0.06
C SER A 44 1.01 0.08 -0.42
N PHE A 45 1.21 -0.84 0.51
CA PHE A 45 0.89 -2.26 0.33
C PHE A 45 -0.06 -2.76 1.41
N VAL A 46 -0.74 -3.86 1.11
CA VAL A 46 -1.58 -4.61 2.05
C VAL A 46 -1.35 -6.09 1.84
N GLY A 47 -1.29 -6.86 2.93
CA GLY A 47 -0.88 -8.25 2.86
C GLY A 47 -0.90 -8.89 4.24
N ARG A 48 -0.94 -10.23 4.26
CA ARG A 48 -1.07 -11.03 5.48
C ARG A 48 0.06 -10.78 6.49
N TYR A 49 1.29 -10.65 6.00
CA TYR A 49 2.48 -10.48 6.83
C TYR A 49 2.94 -9.02 6.91
N LEU A 50 2.17 -8.08 6.34
CA LEU A 50 2.51 -6.68 6.46
C LEU A 50 2.05 -6.14 7.82
N PRO A 51 2.83 -5.25 8.44
CA PRO A 51 2.49 -4.64 9.72
C PRO A 51 1.12 -3.95 9.72
N LYS A 52 0.37 -4.16 10.79
CA LYS A 52 -1.01 -3.64 10.97
C LYS A 52 -1.09 -2.48 11.96
N ASP A 53 0.06 -2.04 12.46
CA ASP A 53 0.24 -1.06 13.54
C ASP A 53 1.17 0.09 13.13
N GLN A 54 1.38 0.28 11.83
CA GLN A 54 2.25 1.33 11.27
C GLN A 54 1.47 2.57 10.81
N HIS A 55 2.19 3.52 10.21
CA HIS A 55 1.67 4.81 9.73
C HIS A 55 0.63 4.73 8.59
N PHE A 56 0.22 3.54 8.14
CA PHE A 56 -0.74 3.37 7.05
C PHE A 56 -2.16 3.14 7.57
N ALA A 57 -3.11 3.94 7.09
CA ALA A 57 -4.52 3.87 7.50
C ALA A 57 -5.12 2.46 7.36
N ILE A 58 -4.81 1.74 6.26
CA ILE A 58 -5.34 0.39 6.01
C ILE A 58 -4.95 -0.61 7.10
N GLY A 59 -3.71 -0.56 7.59
CA GLY A 59 -3.22 -1.47 8.64
C GLY A 59 -3.98 -1.24 9.93
N ASN A 60 -4.05 0.01 10.37
CA ASN A 60 -4.74 0.40 11.61
C ASN A 60 -6.24 0.07 11.56
N PHE A 61 -6.90 0.34 10.43
CA PHE A 61 -8.32 0.01 10.26
C PHE A 61 -8.57 -1.50 10.33
N ILE A 62 -7.70 -2.30 9.69
CA ILE A 62 -7.77 -3.76 9.78
C ILE A 62 -7.55 -4.22 11.23
N ALA A 63 -6.55 -3.67 11.93
CA ALA A 63 -6.28 -4.01 13.33
C ALA A 63 -7.45 -3.67 14.26
N ASP A 64 -8.09 -2.51 14.08
CA ASP A 64 -9.28 -2.11 14.83
C ASP A 64 -10.47 -3.04 14.53
N GLY A 65 -10.69 -3.37 13.26
CA GLY A 65 -11.72 -4.31 12.84
C GLY A 65 -11.53 -5.71 13.46
N ILE A 66 -10.31 -6.26 13.42
CA ILE A 66 -9.98 -7.56 14.06
C ILE A 66 -10.26 -7.52 15.56
N ALA A 67 -9.96 -6.40 16.22
CA ALA A 67 -10.17 -6.23 17.65
C ALA A 67 -11.61 -5.85 18.03
N GLY A 68 -12.54 -5.75 17.06
CA GLY A 68 -13.90 -5.32 17.31
C GLY A 68 -14.03 -3.86 17.77
N ARG A 69 -12.99 -3.04 17.55
CA ARG A 69 -12.98 -1.61 17.88
C ARG A 69 -13.60 -0.79 16.75
N ASN A 70 -14.08 0.40 17.09
CA ASN A 70 -14.54 1.34 16.08
C ASN A 70 -13.36 1.81 15.22
N ILE A 71 -13.59 1.95 13.92
CA ILE A 71 -12.60 2.53 13.01
C ILE A 71 -12.65 4.06 13.13
N GLU A 72 -11.52 4.68 13.43
CA GLU A 72 -11.42 6.13 13.60
C GLU A 72 -10.73 6.81 12.41
N VAL A 73 -11.47 7.65 11.69
CA VAL A 73 -10.96 8.44 10.56
C VAL A 73 -10.55 9.82 11.05
N LYS A 74 -9.24 10.01 11.29
CA LYS A 74 -8.63 11.24 11.83
C LYS A 74 -8.23 12.22 10.73
N THR A 75 -9.17 12.66 9.91
CA THR A 75 -8.90 13.71 8.89
C THR A 75 -10.11 14.60 8.64
N SER A 76 -9.86 15.91 8.56
CA SER A 76 -10.82 16.94 8.14
C SER A 76 -10.73 17.29 6.65
N LYS A 77 -9.74 16.72 5.93
CA LYS A 77 -9.52 16.87 4.49
C LYS A 77 -9.80 15.56 3.74
N LYS A 78 -10.09 15.66 2.44
CA LYS A 78 -10.16 14.50 1.55
C LYS A 78 -8.75 13.93 1.35
N VAL A 79 -8.59 12.64 1.63
CA VAL A 79 -7.32 11.92 1.50
C VAL A 79 -7.53 10.74 0.56
N TYR A 80 -6.73 10.69 -0.51
CA TYR A 80 -6.73 9.62 -1.50
C TYR A 80 -5.41 8.85 -1.46
N ARG A 81 -5.50 7.53 -1.39
CA ARG A 81 -4.38 6.59 -1.37
C ARG A 81 -4.65 5.45 -2.36
N SER A 82 -3.65 4.63 -2.61
CA SER A 82 -3.75 3.40 -3.41
C SER A 82 -3.07 2.27 -2.64
N TYR A 83 -3.56 1.04 -2.81
CA TYR A 83 -3.02 -0.13 -2.10
C TYR A 83 -2.84 -1.29 -3.06
N MET A 84 -1.62 -1.82 -3.10
CA MET A 84 -1.27 -3.01 -3.86
C MET A 84 -1.18 -4.22 -2.94
N TYR A 85 -1.65 -5.38 -3.39
CA TYR A 85 -1.54 -6.61 -2.61
C TYR A 85 -0.11 -7.15 -2.61
N ALA A 86 0.32 -7.74 -1.50
CA ALA A 86 1.69 -8.23 -1.33
C ALA A 86 2.12 -9.27 -2.39
N ASP A 87 1.20 -10.12 -2.87
CA ASP A 87 1.54 -11.10 -3.91
C ASP A 87 1.84 -10.42 -5.25
N ASP A 88 1.07 -9.38 -5.61
CA ASP A 88 1.38 -8.57 -6.80
C ASP A 88 2.73 -7.87 -6.62
N LEU A 89 3.02 -7.33 -5.42
CA LEU A 89 4.32 -6.70 -5.12
C LEU A 89 5.47 -7.66 -5.40
N VAL A 90 5.40 -8.90 -4.88
CA VAL A 90 6.47 -9.89 -5.07
C VAL A 90 6.62 -10.23 -6.56
N LEU A 91 5.52 -10.48 -7.26
CA LEU A 91 5.55 -10.76 -8.71
C LEU A 91 6.22 -9.62 -9.49
N TRP A 92 5.86 -8.38 -9.18
CA TRP A 92 6.43 -7.20 -9.85
C TRP A 92 7.91 -7.04 -9.56
N LEU A 93 8.35 -7.23 -8.30
CA LEU A 93 9.77 -7.13 -7.94
C LEU A 93 10.62 -8.18 -8.67
N MET A 94 10.15 -9.43 -8.73
CA MET A 94 10.84 -10.48 -9.46
C MET A 94 10.94 -10.17 -10.95
N THR A 95 9.83 -9.73 -11.57
CA THR A 95 9.81 -9.35 -12.98
C THR A 95 10.75 -8.17 -13.28
N ILE A 96 10.78 -7.16 -12.41
CA ILE A 96 11.67 -5.99 -12.54
C ILE A 96 13.15 -6.37 -12.36
N ALA A 97 13.45 -7.34 -11.50
CA ALA A 97 14.80 -7.86 -11.34
C ALA A 97 15.26 -8.64 -12.58
N ASP A 98 14.40 -9.51 -13.13
CA ASP A 98 14.68 -10.29 -14.34
C ASP A 98 14.88 -9.41 -15.59
N ASN A 99 14.28 -8.21 -15.61
CA ASN A 99 14.40 -7.23 -16.70
C ASN A 99 15.36 -6.07 -16.37
N SER A 100 16.20 -6.24 -15.34
CA SER A 100 17.24 -5.26 -14.99
C SER A 100 18.34 -5.18 -16.06
N ASN A 101 18.95 -4.00 -16.20
CA ASN A 101 20.00 -3.77 -17.20
C ASN A 101 20.91 -2.59 -16.79
N PRO A 102 22.03 -2.36 -17.48
CA PRO A 102 22.98 -1.29 -17.13
C PRO A 102 22.38 0.12 -17.22
N GLN A 103 21.31 0.33 -17.99
CA GLN A 103 20.59 1.60 -18.06
C GLN A 103 19.72 1.88 -16.83
N CYS A 104 19.63 0.94 -15.88
CA CYS A 104 18.95 1.09 -14.60
C CYS A 104 17.48 1.56 -14.74
N PRO A 105 16.59 0.74 -15.33
CA PRO A 105 15.20 1.13 -15.49
C PRO A 105 14.53 1.30 -14.12
N VAL A 106 13.83 2.42 -13.97
CA VAL A 106 13.08 2.79 -12.76
C VAL A 106 11.59 2.54 -12.96
N TYR A 107 10.92 1.86 -12.03
CA TYR A 107 9.49 1.56 -12.06
C TYR A 107 8.81 1.92 -10.73
N ASN A 108 7.59 2.47 -10.80
CA ASN A 108 6.72 2.55 -9.63
C ASN A 108 6.06 1.19 -9.40
N VAL A 109 6.15 0.66 -8.18
CA VAL A 109 5.52 -0.61 -7.78
C VAL A 109 4.37 -0.30 -6.83
N ALA A 110 3.16 -0.35 -7.37
CA ALA A 110 1.96 0.14 -6.70
C ALA A 110 0.66 -0.29 -7.40
N SER A 111 -0.45 0.14 -6.81
CA SER A 111 -1.75 0.21 -7.47
C SER A 111 -1.98 1.63 -8.00
N ASP A 112 -2.61 1.74 -9.16
CA ASP A 112 -3.09 3.02 -9.71
C ASP A 112 -4.58 3.26 -9.40
N LYS A 113 -5.20 2.37 -8.62
CA LYS A 113 -6.58 2.52 -8.15
C LYS A 113 -6.62 3.39 -6.92
N GLU A 114 -7.19 4.58 -7.09
CA GLU A 114 -7.47 5.48 -5.98
C GLU A 114 -8.56 4.93 -5.07
N VAL A 115 -8.40 5.17 -3.78
CA VAL A 115 -9.44 4.99 -2.76
C VAL A 115 -9.42 6.19 -1.83
N GLU A 116 -10.60 6.71 -1.50
CA GLU A 116 -10.72 7.69 -0.43
C GLU A 116 -10.55 6.99 0.93
N ILE A 117 -9.86 7.62 1.89
CA ILE A 117 -9.70 7.04 3.24
C ILE A 117 -11.03 6.75 3.94
N LYS A 118 -12.08 7.55 3.67
CA LYS A 118 -13.43 7.30 4.20
C LYS A 118 -14.05 6.05 3.58
N GLU A 119 -13.97 5.91 2.27
CA GLU A 119 -14.41 4.70 1.56
C GLU A 119 -13.65 3.45 2.04
N LEU A 120 -12.34 3.58 2.27
CA LEU A 120 -11.55 2.51 2.86
C LEU A 120 -12.08 2.12 4.26
N ALA A 121 -12.40 3.10 5.11
CA ALA A 121 -12.98 2.83 6.42
C ALA A 121 -14.34 2.12 6.30
N ASP A 122 -15.20 2.53 5.35
CA ASP A 122 -16.47 1.87 5.06
C ASP A 122 -16.28 0.40 4.64
N ILE A 123 -15.33 0.14 3.73
CA ILE A 123 -15.04 -1.23 3.28
C ILE A 123 -14.61 -2.10 4.48
N VAL A 124 -13.69 -1.62 5.31
CA VAL A 124 -13.16 -2.38 6.44
C VAL A 124 -14.23 -2.55 7.53
N ALA A 125 -14.98 -1.51 7.87
CA ALA A 125 -16.06 -1.56 8.85
C ALA A 125 -17.12 -2.60 8.47
N ASN A 126 -17.50 -2.65 7.19
CA ASN A 126 -18.44 -3.64 6.66
C ASN A 126 -17.90 -5.07 6.72
N ILE A 127 -16.59 -5.28 6.52
CA ILE A 127 -15.97 -6.61 6.64
C ILE A 127 -16.03 -7.14 8.08
N PHE A 128 -15.79 -6.28 9.06
CA PHE A 128 -15.69 -6.66 10.48
C PHE A 128 -16.96 -6.40 11.30
N ASN A 129 -17.99 -5.80 10.70
CA ASN A 129 -19.22 -5.38 11.37
C ASN A 129 -18.95 -4.46 12.58
N VAL A 130 -18.11 -3.44 12.39
CA VAL A 130 -17.79 -2.42 13.41
C VAL A 130 -18.28 -1.03 12.98
N ARG A 131 -18.38 -0.08 13.91
CA ARG A 131 -18.81 1.30 13.59
C ARG A 131 -17.64 2.16 13.16
N ILE A 132 -17.96 3.23 12.42
CA ILE A 132 -16.99 4.25 12.01
C ILE A 132 -17.20 5.51 12.85
N LYS A 133 -16.11 6.10 13.31
CA LYS A 133 -16.06 7.44 13.87
C LYS A 133 -15.27 8.33 12.91
N SER A 134 -15.94 9.28 12.27
CA SER A 134 -15.31 10.21 11.34
C SER A 134 -15.68 11.65 11.66
N SER A 135 -14.71 12.56 11.56
CA SER A 135 -14.98 13.99 11.54
C SER A 135 -15.58 14.45 10.21
N GLU A 136 -16.38 15.50 10.24
CA GLU A 136 -16.84 16.18 9.03
C GLU A 136 -15.67 16.77 8.25
N ASN A 137 -15.80 16.78 6.91
CA ASN A 137 -14.82 17.40 6.04
C ASN A 137 -15.02 18.92 6.06
N SER A 138 -14.15 19.66 6.72
CA SER A 138 -14.20 21.13 6.77
C SER A 138 -13.17 21.80 5.84
N SER A 139 -12.21 21.05 5.29
CA SER A 139 -11.15 21.60 4.45
C SER A 139 -11.39 21.40 2.95
N LYS A 140 -11.07 22.44 2.15
CA LYS A 140 -11.04 22.38 0.67
C LYS A 140 -9.77 21.71 0.13
N HIS A 141 -8.74 21.52 0.96
CA HIS A 141 -7.49 20.91 0.52
C HIS A 141 -7.67 19.41 0.27
N VAL A 142 -7.10 18.90 -0.81
CA VAL A 142 -7.10 17.47 -1.15
C VAL A 142 -5.68 16.93 -1.02
N ASP A 143 -5.51 15.83 -0.29
CA ASP A 143 -4.25 15.12 -0.16
C ASP A 143 -4.32 13.84 -1.02
N ARG A 144 -3.53 13.79 -2.09
CA ARG A 144 -3.61 12.74 -3.11
C ARG A 144 -2.24 12.12 -3.33
N TYR A 145 -2.14 10.81 -3.09
CA TYR A 145 -0.91 10.04 -3.26
C TYR A 145 -1.20 8.78 -4.07
N ILE A 146 -1.34 8.96 -5.39
CA ILE A 146 -1.67 7.91 -6.36
C ILE A 146 -0.57 7.88 -7.43
N PRO A 147 0.25 6.81 -7.49
CA PRO A 147 1.27 6.68 -8.51
C PRO A 147 0.69 6.28 -9.86
N SER A 148 1.38 6.69 -10.93
CA SER A 148 1.21 6.07 -12.24
C SER A 148 2.08 4.81 -12.33
N VAL A 149 1.49 3.71 -12.80
CA VAL A 149 2.17 2.44 -13.11
C VAL A 149 2.29 2.18 -14.61
N GLY A 150 2.01 3.19 -15.43
CA GLY A 150 1.96 3.05 -16.89
C GLY A 150 3.25 2.48 -17.50
N LYS A 151 4.42 2.85 -16.96
CA LYS A 151 5.71 2.31 -17.43
C LYS A 151 5.82 0.80 -17.22
N ALA A 152 5.52 0.32 -16.00
CA ALA A 152 5.52 -1.11 -15.70
C ALA A 152 4.47 -1.86 -16.53
N ASN A 153 3.31 -1.25 -16.75
CA ASN A 153 2.25 -1.83 -17.55
C ASN A 153 2.65 -2.00 -19.03
N ASN A 154 3.31 -1.00 -19.60
CA ASN A 154 3.61 -0.92 -21.02
C ASN A 154 4.89 -1.69 -21.39
N GLU A 155 5.93 -1.63 -20.56
CA GLU A 155 7.22 -2.25 -20.85
C GLU A 155 7.30 -3.70 -20.36
N LEU A 156 6.65 -4.03 -19.23
CA LEU A 156 6.79 -5.33 -18.57
C LEU A 156 5.48 -6.14 -18.54
N GLY A 157 4.37 -5.60 -19.06
CA GLY A 157 3.07 -6.26 -19.04
C GLY A 157 2.47 -6.45 -17.63
N LEU A 158 3.07 -5.85 -16.60
CA LEU A 158 2.68 -6.02 -15.20
C LEU A 158 1.26 -5.47 -14.96
N ARG A 159 0.47 -6.16 -14.15
CA ARG A 159 -0.90 -5.75 -13.77
C ARG A 159 -1.14 -6.08 -12.29
N ASN A 160 -2.03 -5.33 -11.66
CA ASN A 160 -2.54 -5.66 -10.32
C ASN A 160 -3.65 -6.69 -10.46
N SER A 161 -3.50 -7.84 -9.80
CA SER A 161 -4.42 -8.98 -9.91
C SER A 161 -5.52 -8.93 -8.87
N TYR A 162 -5.30 -8.23 -7.74
CA TYR A 162 -6.19 -8.23 -6.59
C TYR A 162 -6.94 -6.90 -6.42
N LYS A 163 -8.26 -6.97 -6.24
CA LYS A 163 -9.08 -5.81 -5.86
C LYS A 163 -8.94 -5.52 -4.37
N LEU A 164 -9.07 -4.26 -3.96
CA LEU A 164 -8.88 -3.82 -2.57
C LEU A 164 -9.60 -4.68 -1.51
N LYS A 165 -10.91 -4.92 -1.67
CA LYS A 165 -11.69 -5.76 -0.75
C LYS A 165 -11.12 -7.18 -0.64
N GLN A 166 -10.72 -7.76 -1.76
CA GLN A 166 -10.09 -9.09 -1.81
C GLN A 166 -8.74 -9.08 -1.09
N SER A 167 -7.92 -8.05 -1.33
CA SER A 167 -6.63 -7.86 -0.68
C SER A 167 -6.77 -7.77 0.85
N ILE A 168 -7.78 -7.06 1.35
CA ILE A 168 -8.08 -6.99 2.80
C ILE A 168 -8.46 -8.37 3.35
N LEU A 169 -9.41 -9.06 2.71
CA LEU A 169 -9.86 -10.40 3.15
C LEU A 169 -8.70 -11.42 3.17
N MET A 170 -7.84 -11.39 2.16
CA MET A 170 -6.67 -12.27 2.09
C MET A 170 -5.63 -11.93 3.17
N SER A 171 -5.56 -10.68 3.61
CA SER A 171 -4.65 -10.23 4.67
C SER A 171 -5.05 -10.70 6.07
N ILE A 172 -6.28 -11.22 6.24
CA ILE A 172 -6.84 -11.63 7.53
C ILE A 172 -7.26 -13.11 7.57
N LYS A 173 -7.05 -13.86 6.48
CA LYS A 173 -7.55 -15.24 6.29
C LYS A 173 -7.18 -16.22 7.41
N SER A 174 -6.09 -15.99 8.16
CA SER A 174 -5.73 -16.82 9.33
C SER A 174 -6.17 -16.27 10.68
N GLU A 175 -6.57 -15.00 10.74
CA GLU A 175 -6.91 -14.30 11.98
C GLU A 175 -8.42 -14.37 12.28
N VAL A 176 -9.24 -14.70 11.27
CA VAL A 176 -10.70 -14.81 11.39
C VAL A 176 -11.17 -16.17 11.96
N LYS A 177 -10.26 -17.06 12.38
CA LYS A 177 -10.61 -18.40 12.93
C LYS A 177 -11.22 -18.41 14.34
N VAL A 178 -11.60 -17.28 14.93
CA VAL A 178 -12.10 -17.22 16.32
C VAL A 178 -13.58 -16.84 16.47
N PHE A 179 -14.32 -16.49 15.40
CA PHE A 179 -15.73 -16.06 15.53
C PHE A 179 -16.80 -16.97 14.92
N THR A 180 -16.45 -18.14 14.40
CA THR A 180 -17.43 -19.08 13.82
C THR A 180 -17.17 -20.54 14.18
N THR A 181 -17.07 -20.86 15.48
CA THR A 181 -17.30 -22.23 15.97
C THR A 181 -18.17 -22.21 17.21
N SER A 182 -19.44 -21.88 17.02
CA SER A 182 -20.50 -22.53 17.79
C SER A 182 -21.67 -22.85 16.86
N LYS A 183 -22.13 -24.10 16.89
CA LYS A 183 -23.43 -24.62 16.40
C LYS A 183 -23.64 -25.29 15.02
N ILE A 184 -22.67 -25.52 14.12
CA ILE A 184 -23.03 -26.17 12.82
C ILE A 184 -22.50 -27.60 12.59
N TRP A 185 -21.48 -28.09 13.31
CA TRP A 185 -20.96 -29.46 13.07
C TRP A 185 -21.38 -30.47 14.15
N LYS A 186 -22.68 -30.74 14.26
CA LYS A 186 -23.22 -31.87 15.06
C LYS A 186 -24.28 -32.71 14.33
N LYS A 187 -24.29 -32.68 13.00
CA LYS A 187 -25.01 -33.65 12.17
C LYS A 187 -24.01 -34.09 11.11
N PHE A 188 -23.88 -35.40 10.93
CA PHE A 188 -22.81 -36.12 10.21
C PHE A 188 -21.64 -36.53 11.12
N ASP A 189 -21.97 -37.37 12.10
CA ASP A 189 -21.26 -38.62 12.42
C ASP A 189 -22.34 -39.67 12.74
#